data_AF-A0A2H0V3R7-F1
#
_entry.id   AF-A0A2H0V3R7-F1
#
_cell.length_a   1.000
_cell.length_b   1.000
_cell.length_c   1.000
_cell.angle_alpha   90.00
_cell.angle_beta   90.00
_cell.angle_gamma   90.00
#
_symmetry.space_group_name_H-M   'P 1'
#
loop_
_entity.id
_entity.type
_entity.pdbx_description
1 polymer ?
#
loop_
_entity_poly.entity_id
_entity_poly.type
_entity_poly.pdbx_seq_one_letter_code
_entity_poly.pdbx_strand_id
1 'polypeptide(L)'
;MPIEKQDIQQMVAAASSYKFEDADRRAQYERLLADLNFIIKNNSINVIWDDVSLMEGITALLQEITALVKAQEIEDKEKYNVWTREQCIEWAMLAGVRDPQKTIDTTFTFESDGIVIEGGLRVGGSVTHLPEGIVRIKGTLSFFNSNVEYLPASLKRIDGTLDLSMSGVRELPENLVYIGDNFEITYSHLKSWPPKLSYIGGNLNYNEQQEHLLPSNIKDIAHGNLELEKVF
;
A
#
# COMPACT_ATOMS: atom_id res chain seq x y z
N MET A 1 -3.55 20.62 -27.50
CA MET A 1 -2.82 20.54 -28.79
C MET A 1 -3.69 19.74 -29.74
N PRO A 2 -3.85 20.14 -31.00
CA PRO A 2 -4.49 19.27 -31.98
C PRO A 2 -3.60 18.04 -32.15
N ILE A 3 -4.18 16.86 -31.91
CA ILE A 3 -3.54 15.59 -32.24
C ILE A 3 -3.28 15.64 -33.76
N GLU A 4 -2.12 15.19 -34.23
CA GLU A 4 -1.77 15.05 -35.65
C GLU A 4 -1.95 13.59 -36.11
N LYS A 5 -2.11 13.34 -37.43
CA LYS A 5 -2.32 11.97 -37.97
C LYS A 5 -1.18 11.00 -37.60
N GLN A 6 0.01 11.52 -37.38
CA GLN A 6 1.19 10.75 -36.98
C GLN A 6 1.14 10.30 -35.50
N ASP A 7 0.35 10.99 -34.67
CA ASP A 7 0.23 10.72 -33.24
C ASP A 7 -0.54 9.42 -32.97
N ILE A 8 -1.52 9.04 -33.81
CA ILE A 8 -2.29 7.80 -33.63
C ILE A 8 -1.35 6.58 -33.65
N GLN A 9 -0.39 6.54 -34.58
CA GLN A 9 0.56 5.44 -34.67
C GLN A 9 1.53 5.41 -33.49
N GLN A 10 1.98 6.58 -33.02
CA GLN A 10 2.87 6.67 -31.85
C GLN A 10 2.15 6.27 -30.56
N MET A 11 0.91 6.71 -30.38
CA MET A 11 0.08 6.36 -29.22
C MET A 11 -0.18 4.86 -29.15
N VAL A 12 -0.47 4.22 -30.29
CA VAL A 12 -0.68 2.77 -30.36
C VAL A 12 0.61 1.99 -30.11
N ALA A 13 1.74 2.44 -30.67
CA ALA A 13 3.03 1.81 -30.44
C ALA A 13 3.44 1.89 -28.96
N ALA A 14 3.24 3.04 -28.31
CA ALA A 14 3.48 3.20 -26.88
C ALA A 14 2.60 2.26 -26.06
N ALA A 15 1.31 2.19 -26.37
CA ALA A 15 0.34 1.34 -25.69
C ALA A 15 0.60 -0.17 -25.86
N SER A 16 1.29 -0.61 -26.91
CA SER A 16 1.49 -2.04 -27.26
C SER A 16 2.74 -2.69 -26.67
N SER A 17 3.55 -1.93 -25.92
CA SER A 17 4.90 -2.36 -25.49
C SER A 17 4.98 -2.89 -24.04
N TYR A 18 3.91 -2.73 -23.27
CA TYR A 18 3.92 -2.99 -21.83
C TYR A 18 3.66 -4.48 -21.52
N LYS A 19 4.29 -4.99 -20.46
CA LYS A 19 4.12 -6.37 -19.99
C LYS A 19 3.69 -6.38 -18.53
N PHE A 20 2.53 -6.96 -18.25
CA PHE A 20 2.01 -7.11 -16.89
C PHE A 20 2.38 -8.47 -16.31
N GLU A 21 2.91 -8.49 -15.08
CA GLU A 21 3.19 -9.72 -14.32
C GLU A 21 1.88 -10.35 -13.82
N ASP A 22 0.98 -9.52 -13.26
CA ASP A 22 -0.35 -9.93 -12.79
C ASP A 22 -1.21 -10.52 -13.92
N ALA A 23 -1.81 -11.69 -13.66
CA ALA A 23 -2.51 -12.46 -14.69
C ALA A 23 -3.84 -11.84 -15.12
N ASP A 24 -4.58 -11.27 -14.16
CA ASP A 24 -5.89 -10.66 -14.43
C ASP A 24 -5.70 -9.33 -15.17
N ARG A 25 -4.73 -8.51 -14.75
CA ARG A 25 -4.36 -7.26 -15.40
C ARG A 25 -3.79 -7.49 -16.80
N ARG A 26 -2.98 -8.54 -16.99
CA ARG A 26 -2.51 -8.96 -18.31
C ARG A 26 -3.69 -9.34 -19.22
N ALA A 27 -4.64 -10.13 -18.73
CA ALA A 27 -5.82 -10.51 -19.52
C ALA A 27 -6.69 -9.29 -19.90
N GLN A 28 -6.86 -8.34 -18.97
CA GLN A 28 -7.56 -7.09 -19.24
C GLN A 28 -6.84 -6.25 -20.30
N TYR A 29 -5.53 -6.07 -20.16
CA TYR A 29 -4.70 -5.35 -21.14
C TYR A 29 -4.74 -6.00 -22.52
N GLU A 30 -4.62 -7.33 -22.61
CA GLU A 30 -4.67 -8.06 -23.88
C GLU A 30 -6.03 -7.89 -24.57
N ARG A 31 -7.13 -7.83 -23.81
CA ARG A 31 -8.47 -7.57 -24.36
C ARG A 31 -8.57 -6.16 -24.94
N LEU A 32 -8.16 -5.15 -24.18
CA LEU A 32 -8.16 -3.75 -24.64
C LEU A 32 -7.27 -3.56 -25.89
N LEU A 33 -6.12 -4.23 -25.90
CA LEU A 33 -5.20 -4.19 -27.03
C LEU A 33 -5.78 -4.90 -28.27
N ALA A 34 -6.54 -5.99 -28.08
CA ALA A 34 -7.24 -6.66 -29.17
C ALA A 34 -8.32 -5.77 -29.79
N ASP A 35 -9.13 -5.10 -28.96
CA ASP A 35 -10.18 -4.18 -29.41
C ASP A 35 -9.58 -2.98 -30.17
N LEU A 36 -8.48 -2.40 -29.65
CA LEU A 36 -7.75 -1.32 -30.32
C LEU A 36 -7.21 -1.76 -31.69
N ASN A 37 -6.57 -2.94 -31.75
CA ASN A 37 -6.05 -3.49 -32.99
C ASN A 37 -7.14 -3.84 -34.00
N PHE A 38 -8.32 -4.25 -33.52
CA PHE A 38 -9.47 -4.52 -34.37
C PHE A 38 -9.93 -3.25 -35.10
N ILE A 39 -10.05 -2.12 -34.38
CA ILE A 39 -10.44 -0.84 -35.00
C ILE A 39 -9.40 -0.42 -36.06
N ILE A 40 -8.11 -0.51 -35.72
CA ILE A 40 -7.02 -0.05 -36.60
C ILE A 40 -6.87 -0.92 -37.85
N LYS A 41 -7.02 -2.24 -37.73
CA LYS A 41 -6.88 -3.15 -38.89
C LYS A 41 -8.04 -3.06 -39.87
N ASN A 42 -9.23 -2.73 -39.40
CA ASN A 42 -10.43 -2.69 -40.22
C ASN A 42 -10.71 -1.32 -40.85
N ASN A 43 -9.96 -0.28 -40.49
CA ASN A 43 -10.18 1.08 -40.98
C ASN A 43 -8.88 1.70 -41.48
N SER A 44 -8.96 2.44 -42.59
CA SER A 44 -7.81 3.26 -43.02
C SER A 44 -7.63 4.44 -42.07
N ILE A 45 -6.41 4.95 -41.96
CA ILE A 45 -6.12 6.09 -41.06
C ILE A 45 -6.94 7.34 -41.40
N ASN A 46 -7.30 7.55 -42.67
CA ASN A 46 -8.15 8.66 -43.08
C ASN A 46 -9.60 8.46 -42.61
N VAL A 47 -10.12 7.23 -42.71
CA VAL A 47 -11.47 6.89 -42.21
C VAL A 47 -11.54 7.09 -40.70
N ILE A 48 -10.52 6.64 -39.97
CA ILE A 48 -10.43 6.84 -38.52
C ILE A 48 -10.40 8.35 -38.22
N TRP A 49 -9.60 9.12 -38.93
CA TRP A 49 -9.45 10.55 -38.69
C TRP A 49 -10.72 11.36 -38.91
N ASP A 50 -11.47 11.00 -39.94
CA ASP A 50 -12.66 11.74 -40.36
C ASP A 50 -13.94 11.28 -39.62
N ASP A 51 -13.85 10.17 -38.86
CA ASP A 51 -14.95 9.61 -38.06
C ASP A 51 -14.74 9.89 -36.55
N VAL A 52 -15.57 10.79 -36.02
CA VAL A 52 -15.53 11.22 -34.62
C VAL A 52 -15.75 10.03 -33.67
N SER A 53 -16.66 9.11 -33.99
CA SER A 53 -16.97 7.96 -33.14
C SER A 53 -15.82 6.95 -33.09
N LEU A 54 -15.12 6.75 -34.20
CA LEU A 54 -13.90 5.93 -34.20
C LEU A 54 -12.78 6.58 -33.38
N MET A 55 -12.61 7.89 -33.50
CA MET A 55 -11.62 8.64 -32.69
C MET A 55 -11.92 8.58 -31.20
N GLU A 56 -13.20 8.73 -30.80
CA GLU A 56 -13.62 8.61 -29.41
C GLU A 56 -13.36 7.19 -28.87
N GLY A 57 -13.71 6.16 -29.65
CA GLY A 57 -13.47 4.76 -29.28
C GLY A 57 -11.98 4.44 -29.09
N ILE A 58 -11.12 4.89 -30.01
CA ILE A 58 -9.66 4.73 -29.89
C ILE A 58 -9.14 5.47 -28.66
N THR A 59 -9.61 6.69 -28.43
CA THR A 59 -9.18 7.51 -27.29
C THR A 59 -9.54 6.85 -25.96
N ALA A 60 -10.76 6.32 -25.83
CA ALA A 60 -11.20 5.62 -24.62
C ALA A 60 -10.34 4.39 -24.33
N LEU A 61 -10.09 3.55 -25.35
CA LEU A 61 -9.23 2.36 -25.21
C LEU A 61 -7.80 2.74 -24.79
N LEU A 62 -7.21 3.77 -25.38
CA LEU A 62 -5.88 4.25 -25.01
C LEU A 62 -5.84 4.82 -23.59
N GLN A 63 -6.90 5.51 -23.14
CA GLN A 63 -7.02 6.00 -21.77
C GLN A 63 -7.08 4.84 -20.76
N GLU A 64 -7.86 3.80 -21.05
CA GLU A 64 -7.94 2.60 -20.20
C GLU A 64 -6.61 1.87 -20.12
N ILE A 65 -5.93 1.66 -21.26
CA ILE A 65 -4.59 1.06 -21.29
C ILE A 65 -3.61 1.91 -20.47
N THR A 66 -3.64 3.23 -20.65
CA THR A 66 -2.77 4.14 -19.90
C THR A 66 -3.05 4.10 -18.39
N ALA A 67 -4.32 3.99 -17.99
CA ALA A 67 -4.69 3.85 -16.59
C ALA A 67 -4.17 2.54 -15.98
N LEU A 68 -4.26 1.42 -16.71
CA LEU A 68 -3.71 0.14 -16.27
C LEU A 68 -2.18 0.19 -16.11
N VAL A 69 -1.48 0.78 -17.07
CA VAL A 69 -0.02 0.95 -17.00
C VAL A 69 0.36 1.83 -15.82
N LYS A 70 -0.30 2.98 -15.63
CA LYS A 70 -0.04 3.87 -14.49
C LYS A 70 -0.31 3.19 -13.13
N ALA A 71 -1.37 2.39 -13.03
CA ALA A 71 -1.66 1.64 -11.81
C ALA A 71 -0.53 0.65 -11.49
N GLN A 72 -0.03 -0.07 -12.50
CA GLN A 72 1.13 -0.95 -12.33
C GLN A 72 2.40 -0.18 -11.96
N GLU A 73 2.68 0.96 -12.59
CA GLU A 73 3.84 1.80 -12.24
C GLU A 73 3.77 2.34 -10.82
N ILE A 74 2.57 2.64 -10.30
CA ILE A 74 2.36 3.04 -8.90
C ILE A 74 2.66 1.85 -7.98
N GLU A 75 2.10 0.68 -8.26
CA GLU A 75 2.39 -0.53 -7.49
C GLU A 75 3.87 -0.92 -7.52
N ASP A 76 4.53 -0.76 -8.67
CA ASP A 76 5.96 -0.99 -8.81
C ASP A 76 6.76 0.05 -8.01
N LYS A 77 6.37 1.34 -8.01
CA LYS A 77 7.02 2.35 -7.16
C LYS A 77 6.87 2.07 -5.67
N GLU A 78 5.71 1.56 -5.25
CA GLU A 78 5.51 1.06 -3.89
C GLU A 78 6.37 -0.18 -3.59
N LYS A 79 6.66 -1.00 -4.60
CA LYS A 79 7.57 -2.17 -4.53
C LYS A 79 9.05 -1.77 -4.49
N TYR A 80 9.45 -0.62 -5.05
CA TYR A 80 10.87 -0.22 -5.21
C TYR A 80 11.41 0.84 -4.24
N ASN A 81 10.61 1.40 -3.33
CA ASN A 81 11.12 2.27 -2.27
C ASN A 81 11.56 1.49 -1.01
N VAL A 82 12.15 0.31 -1.18
CA VAL A 82 12.65 -0.47 -0.05
C VAL A 82 13.96 0.12 0.43
N TRP A 83 14.04 0.52 1.69
CA TRP A 83 15.25 1.07 2.27
C TRP A 83 16.39 0.05 2.27
N THR A 84 17.60 0.55 1.98
CA THR A 84 18.81 -0.24 2.15
C THR A 84 19.12 -0.45 3.63
N ARG A 85 20.00 -1.42 3.89
CA ARG A 85 20.53 -1.66 5.22
C ARG A 85 21.14 -0.39 5.84
N GLU A 86 21.88 0.40 5.06
CA GLU A 86 22.52 1.63 5.51
C GLU A 86 21.48 2.70 5.89
N GLN A 87 20.41 2.86 5.10
CA GLN A 87 19.31 3.78 5.43
C GLN A 87 18.60 3.37 6.73
N CYS A 88 18.38 2.06 6.94
CA CYS A 88 17.82 1.55 8.19
C CYS A 88 18.74 1.83 9.40
N ILE A 89 20.06 1.78 9.23
CA ILE A 89 21.02 2.12 10.30
C ILE A 89 20.96 3.61 10.63
N GLU A 90 20.89 4.47 9.62
CA GLU A 90 20.70 5.91 9.80
C GLU A 90 19.42 6.22 10.55
N TRP A 91 18.33 5.57 10.19
CA TRP A 91 17.08 5.66 10.91
C TRP A 91 17.19 5.19 12.35
N ALA A 92 17.84 4.07 12.62
CA ALA A 92 18.02 3.55 13.97
C ALA A 92 18.86 4.50 14.83
N MET A 93 19.85 5.20 14.26
CA MET A 93 20.57 6.28 14.94
C MET A 93 19.63 7.42 15.36
N LEU A 94 18.77 7.88 14.45
CA LEU A 94 17.81 8.96 14.72
C LEU A 94 16.71 8.55 15.71
N ALA A 95 16.32 7.27 15.70
CA ALA A 95 15.37 6.69 16.64
C ALA A 95 15.96 6.52 18.06
N GLY A 96 17.24 6.84 18.26
CA GLY A 96 17.90 6.72 19.57
C GLY A 96 18.17 5.27 19.97
N VAL A 97 18.27 4.35 19.00
CA VAL A 97 18.64 2.96 19.26
C VAL A 97 20.08 2.92 19.77
N ARG A 98 20.32 2.19 20.88
CA ARG A 98 21.63 2.16 21.56
C ARG A 98 22.77 1.63 20.68
N ASP A 99 22.50 0.60 19.88
CA ASP A 99 23.46 -0.02 18.97
C ASP A 99 22.80 -0.23 17.60
N PRO A 100 22.70 0.85 16.78
CA PRO A 100 21.94 0.85 15.54
C PRO A 100 22.37 -0.27 14.58
N GLN A 101 23.67 -0.43 14.39
CA GLN A 101 24.21 -1.44 13.47
C GLN A 101 23.85 -2.85 13.92
N LYS A 102 24.13 -3.19 15.19
CA LYS A 102 23.81 -4.51 15.72
C LYS A 102 22.30 -4.77 15.72
N THR A 103 21.49 -3.76 16.05
CA THR A 103 20.03 -3.90 16.00
C THR A 103 19.58 -4.22 14.58
N ILE A 104 19.97 -3.43 13.57
CA ILE A 104 19.60 -3.72 12.18
C ILE A 104 20.08 -5.13 11.78
N ASP A 105 21.33 -5.49 12.09
CA ASP A 105 21.90 -6.79 11.71
C ASP A 105 21.24 -8.00 12.38
N THR A 106 20.58 -7.81 13.51
CA THR A 106 19.96 -8.91 14.28
C THR A 106 18.44 -8.93 14.20
N THR A 107 17.82 -7.82 13.82
CA THR A 107 16.35 -7.69 13.82
C THR A 107 15.76 -7.37 12.45
N PHE A 108 16.56 -7.04 11.44
CA PHE A 108 16.07 -6.74 10.08
C PHE A 108 16.58 -7.80 9.11
N THR A 109 15.65 -8.47 8.45
CA THR A 109 15.93 -9.36 7.31
C THR A 109 15.53 -8.63 6.04
N PHE A 110 16.47 -8.51 5.09
CA PHE A 110 16.27 -7.87 3.79
C PHE A 110 16.00 -8.96 2.75
N GLU A 111 14.75 -9.06 2.31
CA GLU A 111 14.28 -10.04 1.35
C GLU A 111 13.98 -9.38 0.00
N SER A 112 13.71 -10.19 -1.03
CA SER A 112 13.42 -9.67 -2.37
C SER A 112 12.11 -8.89 -2.46
N ASP A 113 11.19 -9.11 -1.52
CA ASP A 113 9.87 -8.47 -1.46
C ASP A 113 9.78 -7.35 -0.41
N GLY A 114 10.84 -7.10 0.37
CA GLY A 114 10.91 -6.01 1.33
C GLY A 114 11.73 -6.34 2.57
N ILE A 115 11.42 -5.64 3.65
CA ILE A 115 12.07 -5.76 4.95
C ILE A 115 11.15 -6.51 5.91
N VAL A 116 11.69 -7.54 6.56
CA VAL A 116 11.04 -8.23 7.66
C VAL A 116 11.71 -7.85 8.96
N ILE A 117 10.93 -7.38 9.94
CA ILE A 117 11.42 -7.17 11.30
C ILE A 117 11.20 -8.45 12.10
N GLU A 118 12.29 -9.10 12.51
CA GLU A 118 12.31 -10.40 13.18
C GLU A 118 11.79 -10.39 14.62
N GLY A 119 11.67 -9.21 15.22
CA GLY A 119 11.18 -9.02 16.59
C GLY A 119 10.12 -7.92 16.71
N GLY A 120 9.93 -7.43 17.93
CA GLY A 120 9.12 -6.24 18.17
C GLY A 120 9.89 -4.96 17.85
N LEU A 121 9.15 -3.92 17.48
CA LEU A 121 9.68 -2.59 17.21
C LEU A 121 8.99 -1.58 18.12
N ARG A 122 9.76 -0.97 19.03
CA ARG A 122 9.32 0.19 19.78
C ARG A 122 9.86 1.44 19.10
N VAL A 123 8.96 2.24 18.55
CA VAL A 123 9.30 3.48 17.86
C VAL A 123 9.19 4.62 18.86
N GLY A 124 10.26 5.40 18.99
CA GLY A 124 10.32 6.57 19.84
C GLY A 124 11.41 7.52 19.38
N GLY A 125 11.64 8.57 20.16
CA GLY A 125 12.62 9.61 19.81
C GLY A 125 12.07 10.60 18.80
N SER A 126 12.95 11.14 17.95
CA SER A 126 12.61 12.22 17.02
C SER A 126 12.20 11.75 15.62
N VAL A 127 12.16 10.44 15.37
CA VAL A 127 11.75 9.92 14.06
C VAL A 127 10.27 10.17 13.80
N THR A 128 9.97 10.51 12.55
CA THR A 128 8.62 10.80 12.06
C THR A 128 8.09 9.71 11.12
N HIS A 129 8.95 8.79 10.70
CA HIS A 129 8.61 7.70 9.79
C HIS A 129 9.38 6.43 10.18
N LEU A 130 8.87 5.29 9.70
CA LEU A 130 9.52 3.99 9.74
C LEU A 130 10.33 3.76 8.45
N PRO A 131 11.21 2.76 8.43
CA PRO A 131 11.84 2.32 7.19
C PRO A 131 10.84 1.93 6.10
N GLU A 132 11.03 2.48 4.91
CA GLU A 132 10.20 2.13 3.76
C GLU A 132 10.54 0.73 3.26
N GLY A 133 9.50 0.02 2.80
CA GLY A 133 9.62 -1.37 2.37
C GLY A 133 9.46 -2.41 3.47
N ILE A 134 9.13 -2.03 4.71
CA ILE A 134 8.75 -3.01 5.73
C ILE A 134 7.45 -3.68 5.30
N VAL A 135 7.51 -5.00 5.09
CA VAL A 135 6.34 -5.81 4.70
C VAL A 135 5.75 -6.58 5.87
N ARG A 136 6.58 -6.94 6.87
CA ARG A 136 6.18 -7.77 8.01
C ARG A 136 6.94 -7.42 9.28
N ILE A 137 6.23 -7.45 10.41
CA ILE A 137 6.81 -7.34 11.74
C ILE A 137 6.40 -8.57 12.55
N LYS A 138 7.36 -9.33 13.06
CA LYS A 138 7.09 -10.60 13.76
C LYS A 138 6.69 -10.40 15.23
N GLY A 139 7.02 -9.27 15.84
CA GLY A 139 6.65 -8.95 17.22
C GLY A 139 5.72 -7.74 17.36
N THR A 140 5.65 -7.20 18.57
CA THR A 140 4.85 -6.02 18.90
C THR A 140 5.39 -4.76 18.21
N LEU A 141 4.51 -4.00 17.58
CA LEU A 141 4.79 -2.65 17.06
C LEU A 141 4.11 -1.62 17.98
N SER A 142 4.89 -0.74 18.61
CA SER A 142 4.36 0.29 19.53
C SER A 142 4.96 1.66 19.21
N PHE A 143 4.12 2.70 19.29
CA PHE A 143 4.44 4.10 18.97
C PHE A 143 4.35 5.02 20.19
N PHE A 144 4.41 4.47 21.41
CA PHE A 144 4.33 5.27 22.62
C PHE A 144 5.40 6.37 22.63
N ASN A 145 4.95 7.63 22.70
CA ASN A 145 5.81 8.83 22.65
C ASN A 145 6.65 8.95 21.34
N SER A 146 6.01 8.67 20.21
CA SER A 146 6.56 8.83 18.86
C SER A 146 5.89 9.99 18.10
N ASN A 147 6.61 10.58 17.15
CA ASN A 147 6.09 11.58 16.21
C ASN A 147 5.65 10.96 14.87
N VAL A 148 5.54 9.63 14.80
CA VAL A 148 5.08 8.93 13.60
C VAL A 148 3.58 9.12 13.41
N GLU A 149 3.19 9.66 12.26
CA GLU A 149 1.79 9.81 11.87
C GLU A 149 1.31 8.72 10.88
N TYR A 150 2.23 8.07 10.16
CA TYR A 150 1.95 7.13 9.08
C TYR A 150 2.89 5.92 9.09
N LEU A 151 2.39 4.76 8.67
CA LEU A 151 3.17 3.54 8.49
C LEU A 151 3.56 3.34 7.02
N PRO A 152 4.60 2.55 6.71
CA PRO A 152 4.99 2.24 5.34
C PRO A 152 3.82 1.59 4.58
N ALA A 153 3.54 2.08 3.37
CA ALA A 153 2.44 1.57 2.53
C ALA A 153 2.58 0.08 2.16
N SER A 154 3.82 -0.43 2.24
CA SER A 154 4.19 -1.82 2.00
C SER A 154 3.86 -2.77 3.17
N LEU A 155 3.56 -2.26 4.37
CA LEU A 155 3.31 -3.08 5.55
C LEU A 155 2.01 -3.87 5.40
N LYS A 156 2.12 -5.19 5.35
CA LYS A 156 1.00 -6.11 5.15
C LYS A 156 0.60 -6.89 6.39
N ARG A 157 1.56 -7.12 7.29
CA ARG A 157 1.38 -8.10 8.37
C ARG A 157 2.15 -7.73 9.64
N ILE A 158 1.48 -7.86 10.76
CA ILE A 158 2.08 -7.83 12.09
C ILE A 158 1.71 -9.15 12.78
N ASP A 159 2.68 -9.97 13.15
CA ASP A 159 2.39 -11.25 13.85
C ASP A 159 2.13 -11.07 15.35
N GLY A 160 2.60 -9.96 15.93
CA GLY A 160 2.34 -9.60 17.32
C GLY A 160 1.25 -8.55 17.48
N THR A 161 1.33 -7.82 18.59
CA THR A 161 0.42 -6.72 18.92
C THR A 161 0.72 -5.48 18.08
N LEU A 162 -0.32 -4.81 17.59
CA LEU A 162 -0.22 -3.43 17.11
C LEU A 162 -0.74 -2.49 18.21
N ASP A 163 0.16 -1.71 18.80
CA ASP A 163 -0.15 -0.77 19.87
C ASP A 163 -0.09 0.68 19.36
N LEU A 164 -1.28 1.25 19.12
CA LEU A 164 -1.49 2.65 18.76
C LEU A 164 -1.97 3.48 19.94
N SER A 165 -2.01 2.93 21.15
CA SER A 165 -2.54 3.66 22.32
C SER A 165 -1.74 4.92 22.57
N MET A 166 -2.45 6.05 22.67
CA MET A 166 -1.85 7.39 22.84
C MET A 166 -0.79 7.74 21.78
N SER A 167 -0.86 7.14 20.59
CA SER A 167 0.07 7.41 19.49
C SER A 167 -0.43 8.52 18.57
N GLY A 168 0.52 9.19 17.89
CA GLY A 168 0.25 10.17 16.83
C GLY A 168 -0.19 9.58 15.49
N VAL A 169 -0.29 8.26 15.38
CA VAL A 169 -0.62 7.57 14.12
C VAL A 169 -2.06 7.90 13.73
N ARG A 170 -2.23 8.41 12.51
CA ARG A 170 -3.53 8.86 11.98
C ARG A 170 -4.16 7.86 11.03
N GLU A 171 -3.32 7.15 10.27
CA GLU A 171 -3.74 6.25 9.21
C GLU A 171 -2.85 5.00 9.19
N LEU A 172 -3.49 3.86 8.97
CA LEU A 172 -2.84 2.57 8.74
C LEU A 172 -2.79 2.29 7.24
N PRO A 173 -1.79 1.50 6.77
CA PRO A 173 -1.60 1.30 5.35
C PRO A 173 -2.73 0.44 4.78
N GLU A 174 -3.19 0.78 3.57
CA GLU A 174 -4.31 0.07 2.92
C GLU A 174 -4.03 -1.42 2.70
N ASN A 175 -2.76 -1.80 2.64
CA ASN A 175 -2.31 -3.17 2.43
C ASN A 175 -2.16 -3.98 3.73
N LEU A 176 -2.42 -3.40 4.92
CA LEU A 176 -2.41 -4.14 6.16
C LEU A 176 -3.59 -5.12 6.21
N VAL A 177 -3.30 -6.43 6.22
CA VAL A 177 -4.32 -7.48 6.18
C VAL A 177 -4.46 -8.20 7.52
N TYR A 178 -3.39 -8.25 8.32
CA TYR A 178 -3.29 -9.19 9.44
C TYR A 178 -2.56 -8.61 10.65
N ILE A 179 -3.17 -8.77 11.82
CA ILE A 179 -2.59 -8.57 13.15
C ILE A 179 -2.73 -9.88 13.93
N GLY A 180 -1.62 -10.46 14.40
CA GLY A 180 -1.62 -11.81 14.96
C GLY A 180 -2.06 -11.89 16.42
N ASP A 181 -1.94 -10.79 17.15
CA ASP A 181 -2.32 -10.68 18.56
C ASP A 181 -3.28 -9.50 18.74
N ASN A 182 -3.19 -8.77 19.86
CA ASN A 182 -4.06 -7.62 20.13
C ASN A 182 -3.87 -6.45 19.15
N PHE A 183 -4.94 -5.68 18.98
CA PHE A 183 -4.91 -4.37 18.35
C PHE A 183 -5.40 -3.32 19.35
N GLU A 184 -4.49 -2.46 19.81
CA GLU A 184 -4.75 -1.43 20.83
C GLU A 184 -4.94 -0.08 20.14
N ILE A 185 -6.16 0.46 20.15
CA ILE A 185 -6.48 1.78 19.57
C ILE A 185 -7.05 2.77 20.59
N THR A 186 -7.05 2.41 21.88
CA THR A 186 -7.51 3.28 22.96
C THR A 186 -6.78 4.61 22.97
N TYR A 187 -7.52 5.72 22.91
CA TYR A 187 -6.99 7.10 22.87
C TYR A 187 -6.05 7.37 21.68
N SER A 188 -6.12 6.57 20.62
CA SER A 188 -5.34 6.81 19.40
C SER A 188 -5.92 7.96 18.56
N HIS A 189 -5.09 8.52 17.68
CA HIS A 189 -5.49 9.52 16.67
C HIS A 189 -5.94 8.90 15.34
N LEU A 190 -6.21 7.59 15.31
CA LEU A 190 -6.63 6.87 14.11
C LEU A 190 -7.93 7.45 13.55
N LYS A 191 -7.96 7.72 12.24
CA LYS A 191 -9.10 8.39 11.58
C LYS A 191 -10.04 7.46 10.83
N SER A 192 -9.57 6.26 10.48
CA SER A 192 -10.33 5.30 9.68
C SER A 192 -9.87 3.87 9.94
N TRP A 193 -10.76 2.92 9.68
CA TRP A 193 -10.41 1.51 9.66
C TRP A 193 -9.58 1.16 8.41
N PRO A 194 -8.49 0.40 8.54
CA PRO A 194 -7.73 -0.10 7.39
C PRO A 194 -8.60 -1.05 6.54
N PRO A 195 -8.86 -0.73 5.26
CA PRO A 195 -9.92 -1.39 4.48
C PRO A 195 -9.68 -2.88 4.20
N LYS A 196 -8.42 -3.34 4.18
CA LYS A 196 -8.07 -4.75 3.94
C LYS A 196 -7.79 -5.53 5.22
N LEU A 197 -7.82 -4.90 6.40
CA LEU A 197 -7.60 -5.59 7.67
C LEU A 197 -8.78 -6.53 7.93
N SER A 198 -8.49 -7.81 7.83
CA SER A 198 -9.49 -8.89 7.85
C SER A 198 -9.25 -9.90 8.96
N TYR A 199 -8.15 -9.77 9.71
CA TYR A 199 -7.83 -10.67 10.81
C TYR A 199 -7.10 -9.95 11.95
N ILE A 200 -7.64 -10.09 13.16
CA ILE A 200 -7.00 -9.76 14.44
C ILE A 200 -7.08 -11.02 15.32
N GLY A 201 -5.94 -11.58 15.69
CA GLY A 201 -5.90 -12.84 16.45
C GLY A 201 -6.30 -12.69 17.92
N GLY A 202 -6.01 -11.53 18.51
CA GLY A 202 -6.29 -11.22 19.91
C GLY A 202 -7.46 -10.26 20.11
N ASN A 203 -7.40 -9.52 21.21
CA ASN A 203 -8.40 -8.53 21.57
C ASN A 203 -8.28 -7.27 20.70
N LEU A 204 -9.41 -6.60 20.48
CA LEU A 204 -9.46 -5.23 20.00
C LEU A 204 -9.88 -4.33 21.16
N ASN A 205 -8.96 -3.47 21.59
CA ASN A 205 -9.17 -2.58 22.72
C ASN A 205 -9.32 -1.15 22.21
N TYR A 206 -10.41 -0.49 22.58
CA TYR A 206 -10.80 0.83 22.09
C TYR A 206 -11.60 1.57 23.17
N ASN A 207 -11.78 2.88 23.01
CA ASN A 207 -12.69 3.65 23.85
C ASN A 207 -13.82 4.27 23.01
N GLU A 208 -14.76 4.96 23.67
CA GLU A 208 -15.94 5.57 23.03
C GLU A 208 -15.58 6.51 21.87
N GLN A 209 -14.40 7.14 21.89
CA GLN A 209 -13.94 8.02 20.80
C GLN A 209 -13.58 7.24 19.54
N GLN A 210 -13.18 5.97 19.64
CA GLN A 210 -12.79 5.13 18.50
C GLN A 210 -13.90 4.19 18.01
N GLU A 211 -15.02 4.08 18.73
CA GLU A 211 -16.10 3.14 18.36
C GLU A 211 -16.65 3.39 16.95
N HIS A 212 -16.72 4.66 16.52
CA HIS A 212 -17.17 5.05 15.18
C HIS A 212 -16.25 4.60 14.03
N LEU A 213 -15.01 4.20 14.35
CA LEU A 213 -14.06 3.69 13.36
C LEU A 213 -14.37 2.23 12.98
N LEU A 214 -15.04 1.48 13.86
CA LEU A 214 -15.17 0.04 13.70
C LEU A 214 -16.09 -0.32 12.52
N PRO A 215 -15.69 -1.25 11.65
CA PRO A 215 -16.53 -1.70 10.56
C PRO A 215 -17.67 -2.57 11.08
N SER A 216 -18.76 -2.67 10.31
CA SER A 216 -19.95 -3.45 10.71
C SER A 216 -19.68 -4.94 10.90
N ASN A 217 -18.65 -5.49 10.23
CA ASN A 217 -18.22 -6.88 10.32
C ASN A 217 -17.08 -7.10 11.33
N ILE A 218 -16.87 -6.20 12.30
CA ILE A 218 -15.73 -6.28 13.24
C ILE A 218 -15.65 -7.60 14.01
N LYS A 219 -16.79 -8.25 14.28
CA LYS A 219 -16.86 -9.56 14.97
C LYS A 219 -16.35 -10.72 14.12
N ASP A 220 -16.31 -10.55 12.80
CA ASP A 220 -15.72 -11.53 11.88
C ASP A 220 -14.20 -11.31 11.73
N ILE A 221 -13.73 -10.10 12.07
CA ILE A 221 -12.33 -9.70 11.96
C ILE A 221 -11.56 -9.99 13.26
N ALA A 222 -12.16 -9.70 14.43
CA ALA A 222 -11.53 -9.89 15.73
C ALA A 222 -11.86 -11.27 16.33
N HIS A 223 -10.83 -12.08 16.56
CA HIS A 223 -10.95 -13.43 17.09
C HIS A 223 -10.82 -13.51 18.63
N GLY A 224 -10.40 -12.42 19.27
CA GLY A 224 -10.49 -12.22 20.72
C GLY A 224 -11.70 -11.38 21.13
N ASN A 225 -11.60 -10.70 22.28
CA ASN A 225 -12.66 -9.85 22.80
C ASN A 225 -12.63 -8.45 22.15
N LEU A 226 -13.82 -7.84 22.05
CA LEU A 226 -13.96 -6.40 21.83
C LEU A 226 -14.04 -5.72 23.20
N GLU A 227 -12.95 -5.10 23.65
CA GLU A 227 -12.88 -4.49 24.98
C GLU A 227 -13.03 -2.96 24.88
N LEU A 228 -14.20 -2.47 25.32
CA LEU A 228 -14.48 -1.05 25.44
C LEU A 228 -13.95 -0.53 26.78
N GLU A 229 -12.90 0.30 26.72
CA GLU A 229 -12.40 1.03 27.88
C GLU A 229 -13.32 2.23 28.15
N LYS A 230 -14.00 2.20 29.29
CA LYS A 230 -14.85 3.31 29.75
C LYS A 230 -13.98 4.38 30.38
N VAL A 231 -14.06 5.60 29.85
CA VAL A 231 -13.40 6.76 30.44
C VAL A 231 -14.21 7.20 31.67
N PHE A 232 -13.58 7.24 32.85
CA PHE A 232 -14.18 7.74 34.09
C PHE A 232 -13.94 9.23 34.29
#